data_AF-A0A4Q3ZK08-F1
#
_entry.id   AF-A0A4Q3ZK08-F1
#
_cell.length_a   1.000
_cell.length_b   1.000
_cell.length_c   1.000
_cell.angle_alpha   90.00
_cell.angle_beta   90.00
_cell.angle_gamma   90.00
#
_symmetry.space_group_name_H-M   'P 1'
#
loop_
_entity.id
_entity.type
_entity.pdbx_description
1 polymer ?
#
loop_
_entity_poly.entity_id
_entity_poly.type
_entity_poly.pdbx_seq_one_letter_code
_entity_poly.pdbx_strand_id
1 'polypeptide(L)'
;MAGDADQAWQVQEDASVLVRRRYGATTAREGQLSRLRLHTERHAMERIGWLRAAKFVIPTRLGITGYCWGGTVVWRTAMQDPEIKAGVAFYGRLDTIIPRAAELKAPVLGLYAGKDQG
;
A
#
# COMPACT_ATOMS: atom_id res chain seq x y z
N MET A 1 1.10 -22.50 -25.40
CA MET A 1 0.85 -22.60 -23.95
C MET A 1 1.87 -21.71 -23.26
N ALA A 2 1.48 -20.48 -22.91
CA ALA A 2 2.35 -19.49 -22.28
C ALA A 2 2.10 -19.53 -20.75
N GLY A 3 3.18 -19.70 -19.98
CA GLY A 3 3.13 -19.79 -18.52
C GLY A 3 2.79 -18.44 -17.87
N ASP A 4 1.94 -18.51 -16.86
CA ASP A 4 1.47 -17.40 -16.04
C ASP A 4 2.60 -16.93 -15.10
N ALA A 5 3.06 -15.69 -15.31
CA ALA A 5 4.24 -15.11 -14.66
C ALA A 5 3.89 -14.02 -13.62
N ASP A 6 2.64 -13.90 -13.19
CA ASP A 6 2.15 -12.67 -12.53
C ASP A 6 2.00 -12.70 -11.00
N GLN A 7 2.46 -13.75 -10.30
CA GLN A 7 2.35 -13.80 -8.82
C GLN A 7 3.58 -14.43 -8.16
N ALA A 8 4.55 -13.59 -7.77
CA ALA A 8 5.64 -14.01 -6.89
C ALA A 8 5.14 -13.97 -5.44
N TRP A 9 4.70 -15.12 -4.92
CA TRP A 9 4.37 -15.31 -3.51
C TRP A 9 5.65 -15.61 -2.73
N GLN A 10 5.98 -14.79 -1.74
CA GLN A 10 6.97 -15.14 -0.72
C GLN A 10 6.24 -15.27 0.61
N VAL A 11 6.16 -16.51 1.11
CA VAL A 11 5.73 -16.78 2.48
C VAL A 11 6.95 -16.53 3.37
N GLN A 12 6.87 -15.51 4.20
CA GLN A 12 7.86 -15.25 5.25
C GLN A 12 7.15 -15.54 6.58
N GLU A 13 7.80 -16.31 7.44
CA GLU A 13 7.21 -17.07 8.55
C GLU A 13 6.06 -16.34 9.29
N ASP A 14 4.96 -17.07 9.47
CA ASP A 14 3.68 -16.67 10.11
C ASP A 14 2.88 -15.52 9.48
N ALA A 15 3.31 -14.98 8.32
CA ALA A 15 2.57 -13.96 7.57
C ALA A 15 2.37 -14.34 6.10
N SER A 16 1.16 -14.12 5.60
CA SER A 16 0.88 -14.17 4.16
C SER A 16 1.12 -12.79 3.56
N VAL A 17 2.19 -12.64 2.78
CA VAL A 17 2.58 -11.37 2.17
C VAL A 17 2.19 -11.34 0.69
N LEU A 18 1.50 -10.28 0.29
CA LEU A 18 1.28 -9.97 -1.12
C LEU A 18 2.12 -8.74 -1.52
N VAL A 19 3.06 -8.95 -2.43
CA VAL A 19 3.86 -7.87 -3.02
C VAL A 19 3.30 -7.51 -4.38
N ARG A 20 2.93 -6.23 -4.57
CA ARG A 20 2.56 -5.72 -5.90
C ARG A 20 3.75 -5.03 -6.55
N ARG A 21 4.26 -5.59 -7.64
CA ARG A 21 5.14 -4.88 -8.58
C ARG A 21 4.29 -4.00 -9.49
N ARG A 22 4.62 -2.71 -9.61
CA ARG A 22 4.06 -1.83 -10.66
C ARG A 22 4.94 -1.96 -11.90
N TYR A 23 4.41 -2.50 -12.99
CA TYR A 23 5.06 -2.41 -14.30
C TYR A 23 4.63 -1.12 -15.03
N GLY A 24 5.59 -0.44 -15.68
CA GLY A 24 5.31 0.59 -16.69
C GLY A 24 5.14 2.04 -16.21
N ALA A 25 6.17 2.64 -15.62
CA ALA A 25 6.20 4.10 -15.41
C ALA A 25 7.63 4.67 -15.41
N THR A 26 8.37 4.48 -16.50
CA THR A 26 9.65 5.20 -16.70
C THR A 26 9.45 6.53 -17.46
N THR A 27 8.31 6.71 -18.15
CA THR A 27 8.03 7.86 -19.04
C THR A 27 6.54 8.24 -19.10
N ALA A 28 5.86 8.41 -17.96
CA ALA A 28 4.47 8.88 -17.95
C ALA A 28 4.39 10.40 -17.67
N ARG A 29 3.64 11.15 -18.49
CA ARG A 29 3.39 12.60 -18.24
C ARG A 29 2.57 12.79 -16.96
N GLU A 30 2.70 13.94 -16.31
CA GLU A 30 2.11 14.20 -14.99
C GLU A 30 0.58 13.97 -14.93
N GLY A 31 -0.16 14.28 -16.00
CA GLY A 31 -1.59 13.99 -16.12
C GLY A 31 -1.96 12.50 -16.25
N GLN A 32 -1.02 11.63 -16.65
CA GLN A 32 -1.19 10.17 -16.63
C GLN A 32 -0.86 9.61 -15.25
N LEU A 33 0.07 10.24 -14.52
CA LEU A 33 0.46 9.81 -13.17
C LEU A 33 -0.69 9.97 -12.17
N SER A 34 -1.43 11.07 -12.18
CA SER A 34 -2.58 11.28 -11.29
C SER A 34 -3.67 10.21 -11.48
N ARG A 35 -3.96 9.81 -12.73
CA ARG A 35 -4.88 8.70 -13.01
C ARG A 35 -4.34 7.35 -12.55
N LEU A 36 -3.05 7.06 -12.78
CA LEU A 36 -2.41 5.83 -12.29
C LEU A 36 -2.35 5.74 -10.75
N ARG A 37 -2.21 6.88 -10.07
CA ARG A 37 -2.23 7.01 -8.61
C ARG A 37 -3.60 6.64 -8.05
N LEU A 38 -4.68 7.18 -8.60
CA LEU A 38 -6.06 6.84 -8.21
C LEU A 38 -6.41 5.36 -8.41
N HIS A 39 -5.90 4.72 -9.48
CA HIS A 39 -6.08 3.28 -9.65
C HIS A 39 -5.33 2.48 -8.57
N THR A 40 -4.16 2.96 -8.14
CA THR A 40 -3.35 2.26 -7.13
C THR A 40 -4.04 2.20 -5.78
N GLU A 41 -4.76 3.26 -5.41
CA GLU A 41 -5.55 3.30 -4.16
C GLU A 41 -6.78 2.41 -4.21
N ARG A 42 -7.55 2.44 -5.31
CA ARG A 42 -8.70 1.53 -5.49
C ARG A 42 -8.28 0.07 -5.43
N HIS A 43 -7.19 -0.28 -6.12
CA HIS A 43 -6.67 -1.65 -6.09
C HIS A 43 -6.15 -2.07 -4.72
N ALA A 44 -5.72 -1.15 -3.86
CA ALA A 44 -5.30 -1.50 -2.50
C ALA A 44 -6.49 -2.02 -1.68
N MET A 45 -7.64 -1.33 -1.75
CA MET A 45 -8.85 -1.74 -1.02
C MET A 45 -9.48 -3.01 -1.57
N GLU A 46 -9.53 -3.17 -2.90
CA GLU A 46 -9.97 -4.43 -3.53
C GLU A 46 -9.12 -5.61 -3.06
N ARG A 47 -7.81 -5.39 -2.93
CA ARG A 47 -6.88 -6.43 -2.50
C ARG A 47 -7.01 -6.77 -1.03
N ILE A 48 -7.25 -5.78 -0.17
CA ILE A 48 -7.57 -6.01 1.24
C ILE A 48 -8.85 -6.84 1.35
N GLY A 49 -9.89 -6.51 0.56
CA GLY A 49 -11.11 -7.32 0.49
C GLY A 49 -10.85 -8.77 0.07
N TRP A 50 -10.01 -8.98 -0.95
CA TRP A 50 -9.61 -10.32 -1.38
C TRP A 50 -8.81 -11.07 -0.30
N LEU A 51 -7.86 -10.41 0.37
CA LEU A 51 -7.07 -10.99 1.45
C LEU A 51 -7.96 -11.42 2.62
N ARG A 52 -8.97 -10.63 2.98
CA ARG A 52 -9.95 -11.00 4.03
C ARG A 52 -10.71 -12.28 3.71
N ALA A 53 -10.98 -12.54 2.42
CA ALA A 53 -11.68 -13.74 1.96
C ALA A 53 -10.74 -14.96 1.76
N ALA A 54 -9.43 -14.77 1.78
CA ALA A 54 -8.46 -15.83 1.53
C ALA A 54 -8.36 -16.79 2.73
N LYS A 55 -8.48 -18.10 2.49
CA LYS A 55 -8.49 -19.14 3.54
C LYS A 55 -7.19 -19.20 4.38
N PHE A 56 -6.10 -18.67 3.83
CA PHE A 56 -4.77 -18.68 4.47
C PHE A 56 -4.45 -17.38 5.23
N VAL A 57 -5.40 -16.44 5.32
CA VAL A 57 -5.23 -15.15 6.00
C VAL A 57 -6.08 -15.13 7.27
N ILE A 58 -5.54 -14.55 8.34
CA ILE A 58 -6.31 -14.19 9.53
C ILE A 58 -6.85 -12.76 9.31
N PRO A 59 -8.15 -12.57 9.00
CA PRO A 59 -8.68 -11.28 8.56
C PRO A 59 -8.60 -10.19 9.64
N THR A 60 -8.53 -10.59 10.91
CA THR A 60 -8.38 -9.68 12.05
C THR A 60 -6.94 -9.24 12.33
N ARG A 61 -5.96 -9.76 11.58
CA ARG A 61 -4.51 -9.48 11.74
C ARG A 61 -3.87 -8.96 10.45
N LEU A 62 -4.52 -7.99 9.82
CA LEU A 62 -4.02 -7.38 8.58
C LEU A 62 -3.11 -6.18 8.87
N GLY A 63 -1.95 -6.16 8.21
CA GLY A 63 -1.03 -5.02 8.18
C GLY A 63 -0.75 -4.58 6.75
N ILE A 64 -0.32 -3.33 6.58
CA ILE A 64 0.04 -2.78 5.28
C ILE A 64 1.42 -2.12 5.33
N THR A 65 2.23 -2.33 4.29
CA THR A 65 3.53 -1.68 4.15
C THR A 65 3.76 -1.22 2.72
N GLY A 66 4.55 -0.16 2.52
CA GLY A 66 4.77 0.41 1.20
C GLY A 66 5.89 1.43 1.13
N TYR A 67 6.49 1.53 -0.06
CA TYR A 67 7.65 2.38 -0.36
C TYR A 67 7.30 3.49 -1.34
N CYS A 68 7.89 4.69 -1.18
CA CYS A 68 7.63 5.85 -2.04
C CYS A 68 6.12 6.12 -2.13
N TRP A 69 5.53 6.13 -3.33
CA TRP A 69 4.07 6.26 -3.51
C TRP A 69 3.27 5.22 -2.72
N GLY A 70 3.79 4.00 -2.58
CA GLY A 70 3.18 2.96 -1.74
C GLY A 70 3.12 3.37 -0.26
N GLY A 71 4.08 4.16 0.23
CA GLY A 71 4.02 4.75 1.58
C GLY A 71 2.86 5.73 1.72
N THR A 72 2.55 6.54 0.70
CA THR A 72 1.34 7.39 0.71
C THR A 72 0.05 6.55 0.73
N VAL A 73 0.04 5.41 0.04
CA VAL A 73 -1.11 4.48 0.06
C VAL A 73 -1.31 3.90 1.47
N VAL A 74 -0.25 3.52 2.18
CA VAL A 74 -0.32 3.06 3.59
C VAL A 74 -1.08 4.06 4.45
N TRP A 75 -0.70 5.35 4.39
CA TRP A 75 -1.37 6.41 5.15
C TRP A 75 -2.86 6.55 4.77
N ARG A 76 -3.18 6.57 3.47
CA ARG A 76 -4.56 6.70 2.99
C ARG A 76 -5.43 5.51 3.37
N THR A 77 -4.89 4.30 3.27
CA THR A 77 -5.59 3.08 3.68
C THR A 77 -5.86 3.08 5.18
N ALA A 78 -4.89 3.49 6.01
CA ALA A 78 -5.07 3.59 7.46
C ALA A 78 -6.11 4.64 7.89
N MET A 79 -6.38 5.65 7.06
CA MET A 79 -7.49 6.60 7.26
C MET A 79 -8.85 6.02 6.85
N GLN A 80 -8.86 5.11 5.86
CA GLN A 80 -10.09 4.59 5.28
C GLN A 80 -10.60 3.33 6.00
N ASP A 81 -9.72 2.35 6.25
CA ASP A 81 -10.07 1.03 6.79
C ASP A 81 -9.64 0.89 8.27
N PRO A 82 -10.59 0.89 9.23
CA PRO A 82 -10.31 0.70 10.66
C PRO A 82 -9.91 -0.74 11.03
N GLU A 83 -10.10 -1.71 10.13
CA GLU A 83 -9.76 -3.10 10.41
C GLU A 83 -8.28 -3.43 10.15
N ILE A 84 -7.52 -2.51 9.55
CA ILE A 84 -6.06 -2.60 9.49
C ILE A 84 -5.48 -2.40 10.89
N LYS A 85 -4.59 -3.30 11.31
CA LYS A 85 -3.99 -3.27 12.66
C LYS A 85 -2.76 -2.38 12.75
N ALA A 86 -1.96 -2.31 11.69
CA ALA A 86 -0.79 -1.45 11.64
C ALA A 86 -0.36 -1.14 10.20
N GLY A 87 0.20 0.04 9.99
CA GLY A 87 0.85 0.45 8.75
C GLY A 87 2.33 0.76 8.95
N VAL A 88 3.17 0.45 7.96
CA VAL A 88 4.55 0.94 7.89
C VAL A 88 4.79 1.65 6.55
N ALA A 89 5.02 2.95 6.58
CA ALA A 89 5.22 3.77 5.40
C ALA A 89 6.70 4.16 5.27
N PHE A 90 7.32 3.77 4.16
CA PHE A 90 8.69 4.17 3.82
C PHE A 90 8.67 5.33 2.84
N TYR A 91 9.11 6.51 3.31
CA TYR A 91 9.33 7.74 2.51
C TYR A 91 8.20 8.09 1.53
N GLY A 92 6.94 7.95 1.95
CA GLY A 92 5.78 8.35 1.14
C GLY A 92 5.43 9.83 1.29
N ARG A 93 4.91 10.48 0.25
CA ARG A 93 4.51 11.89 0.32
C ARG A 93 3.51 12.16 1.44
N LEU A 94 3.79 13.18 2.26
CA LEU A 94 3.05 13.58 3.45
C LEU A 94 2.28 14.90 3.30
N ASP A 95 2.56 15.68 2.27
CA ASP A 95 1.94 16.98 1.96
C ASP A 95 0.40 16.95 2.08
N THR A 96 -0.21 15.91 1.51
CA THR A 96 -1.67 15.70 1.52
C THR A 96 -2.17 14.88 2.71
N ILE A 97 -1.26 14.33 3.53
CA ILE A 97 -1.55 13.44 4.66
C ILE A 97 -1.58 14.21 5.98
N ILE A 98 -0.59 15.08 6.22
CA ILE A 98 -0.45 15.82 7.48
C ILE A 98 -1.72 16.62 7.83
N PRO A 99 -2.36 17.37 6.92
CA PRO A 99 -3.58 18.11 7.24
C PRO A 99 -4.76 17.21 7.65
N ARG A 100 -4.69 15.92 7.31
CA ARG A 100 -5.74 14.92 7.54
C ARG A 100 -5.33 13.87 8.58
N ALA A 101 -4.23 14.09 9.30
CA ALA A 101 -3.69 13.09 10.22
C ALA A 101 -4.69 12.63 11.29
N ALA A 102 -5.62 13.50 11.70
CA ALA A 102 -6.69 13.16 12.64
C ALA A 102 -7.70 12.11 12.11
N GLU A 103 -7.73 11.87 10.80
CA GLU A 103 -8.59 10.85 10.18
C GLU A 103 -8.03 9.42 10.34
N LEU A 104 -6.81 9.26 10.86
CA LEU A 104 -6.19 7.94 11.01
C LEU A 104 -6.98 7.06 11.99
N LYS A 105 -7.36 5.87 11.50
CA LYS A 105 -8.08 4.85 12.27
C LYS A 105 -7.17 3.74 12.78
N ALA A 106 -5.96 3.65 12.22
CA ALA A 106 -4.96 2.64 12.56
C ALA A 106 -3.60 3.31 12.80
N PRO A 107 -2.75 2.76 13.70
CA PRO A 107 -1.41 3.27 13.93
C PRO A 107 -0.53 3.04 12.71
N VAL A 108 0.27 4.04 12.34
CA VAL A 108 1.20 3.97 11.22
C VAL A 108 2.58 4.48 11.64
N LEU A 109 3.61 3.69 11.37
CA LEU A 109 5.01 4.09 11.52
C LEU A 109 5.53 4.67 10.19
N GLY A 110 5.92 5.95 10.22
CA GLY A 110 6.56 6.62 9.10
C GLY A 110 8.08 6.58 9.19
N LEU A 111 8.75 6.03 8.17
CA LEU A 111 10.19 5.95 8.06
C LEU A 111 10.68 6.94 6.99
N TYR A 112 11.24 8.06 7.44
CA TYR A 112 11.66 9.18 6.60
C TYR A 112 13.12 9.51 6.86
N ALA A 113 13.94 9.55 5.80
CA ALA A 113 15.30 10.04 5.89
C ALA A 113 15.28 11.57 5.77
N GLY A 114 15.81 12.31 6.76
CA GLY A 114 15.71 13.77 6.82
C GLY A 114 16.40 14.56 5.68
N LYS A 115 17.07 13.87 4.74
CA LYS A 115 17.66 14.46 3.52
C LYS A 115 16.92 14.08 2.24
N ASP A 116 15.89 13.25 2.35
CA ASP A 116 15.06 12.86 1.22
C ASP A 116 14.16 14.05 0.84
N GLN A 117 14.28 14.50 -0.41
CA GLN A 117 13.49 15.62 -0.94
C GLN A 117 12.17 15.16 -1.55
N GLY A 118 11.96 13.84 -1.69
CA GLY A 118 10.71 13.25 -2.19
C GLY A 118 10.51 13.28 -3.70
#